data_AF-A0AAN5BZI9-F1
#
_entry.id   AF-A0AAN5BZI9-F1
#
_cell.length_a   1.000
_cell.length_b   1.000
_cell.length_c   1.000
_cell.angle_alpha   90.00
_cell.angle_beta   90.00
_cell.angle_gamma   90.00
#
_symmetry.space_group_name_H-M   'P 1'
#
loop_
_entity.id
_entity.type
_entity.pdbx_description
1 polymer ?
#
loop_
_entity_poly.entity_id
_entity_poly.type
_entity_poly.pdbx_seq_one_letter_code
_entity_poly.pdbx_strand_id
1 'polypeptide(L)'
;MRRKLLTSFFSRRSIERIEPVIHESLSKFLDSLITAYEEDSVVELIDRLQALTGHVITQYAYGEDYGLHEPQNIGKGIVKVVQEGTEQIHLHRFFPLIQRFLRLIPSFFMTQLFPARAAMYDLLHGVRKKSIEVLQQKDVCTPTERTTMFHALTAPEVPPEERTLQRLEDEGLVLFAAGTETTATTLGVAIFHILSDPMVLTKLRKELEQVMPTPEGLATWRELEKLPYLVCTLDVCDGRS
;
A
#
# COMPACT_ATOMS: atom_id res chain seq x y z
N MET A 1 7.68 18.38 -12.10
CA MET A 1 8.80 18.25 -11.13
C MET A 1 8.60 17.03 -10.23
N ARG A 2 7.42 16.88 -9.60
CA ARG A 2 7.03 15.76 -8.71
C ARG A 2 7.25 14.35 -9.23
N ARG A 3 6.78 14.03 -10.45
CA ARG A 3 7.00 12.70 -11.04
C ARG A 3 8.47 12.30 -11.02
N LYS A 4 9.36 13.25 -11.33
CA LYS A 4 10.81 13.03 -11.36
C LYS A 4 11.39 12.76 -9.97
N LEU A 5 10.84 13.39 -8.91
CA LEU A 5 11.26 13.15 -7.52
C LEU A 5 10.87 11.75 -7.05
N LEU A 6 9.66 11.30 -7.39
CA LEU A 6 9.16 9.98 -6.99
C LEU A 6 9.72 8.84 -7.85
N THR A 7 10.12 9.09 -9.10
CA THR A 7 10.63 8.04 -10.00
C THR A 7 11.88 7.34 -9.44
N SER A 8 12.73 8.04 -8.69
CA SER A 8 13.92 7.42 -8.07
C SER A 8 13.56 6.38 -7.02
N PHE A 9 12.41 6.53 -6.35
CA PHE A 9 11.87 5.55 -5.42
C PHE A 9 11.38 4.30 -6.14
N PHE A 10 10.92 4.41 -7.38
CA PHE A 10 10.54 3.21 -8.16
C PHE A 10 11.71 2.62 -8.97
N SER A 11 12.96 3.01 -8.68
CA SER A 11 14.13 2.41 -9.30
C SER A 11 14.45 1.03 -8.71
N ARG A 12 15.06 0.16 -9.49
CA ARG A 12 15.46 -1.20 -9.08
C ARG A 12 16.20 -1.23 -7.73
N ARG A 13 17.17 -0.35 -7.55
CA ARG A 13 17.92 -0.21 -6.29
C ARG A 13 17.04 0.18 -5.11
N SER A 14 16.05 1.03 -5.33
CA SER A 14 15.12 1.47 -4.29
C SER A 14 14.10 0.39 -3.92
N ILE A 15 13.75 -0.50 -4.86
CA ILE A 15 12.91 -1.68 -4.62
C ILE A 15 13.68 -2.75 -3.81
N GLU A 16 14.95 -3.01 -4.16
CA GLU A 16 15.81 -3.90 -3.36
C GLU A 16 15.97 -3.40 -1.91
N ARG A 17 15.97 -2.08 -1.70
CA ARG A 17 16.06 -1.50 -0.35
C ARG A 17 14.80 -1.72 0.50
N ILE A 18 13.61 -1.80 -0.10
CA ILE A 18 12.36 -2.03 0.64
C ILE A 18 12.09 -3.52 0.86
N GLU A 19 12.78 -4.42 0.16
CA GLU A 19 12.61 -5.87 0.29
C GLU A 19 12.48 -6.40 1.73
N PRO A 20 13.26 -5.96 2.74
CA PRO A 20 13.05 -6.37 4.13
C PRO A 20 11.66 -6.04 4.70
N VAL A 21 11.11 -4.88 4.34
CA VAL A 21 9.76 -4.45 4.74
C VAL A 21 8.69 -5.31 4.07
N ILE A 22 8.92 -5.71 2.81
CA ILE A 22 8.02 -6.62 2.10
C ILE A 22 8.01 -7.98 2.80
N HIS A 23 9.19 -8.53 3.13
CA HIS A 23 9.30 -9.80 3.86
C HIS A 23 8.64 -9.74 5.23
N GLU A 24 8.87 -8.69 6.02
CA GLU A 24 8.19 -8.51 7.31
C GLU A 24 6.66 -8.49 7.17
N SER A 25 6.15 -7.74 6.19
CA SER A 25 4.72 -7.65 5.91
C SER A 25 4.15 -9.00 5.45
N LEU A 26 4.91 -9.74 4.64
CA LEU A 26 4.55 -11.07 4.16
C LEU A 26 4.49 -12.08 5.31
N SER A 27 5.44 -12.04 6.24
CA SER A 27 5.39 -12.89 7.45
C SER A 27 4.11 -12.65 8.24
N LYS A 28 3.76 -11.38 8.54
CA LYS A 28 2.50 -11.05 9.25
C LYS A 28 1.26 -11.57 8.51
N PHE A 29 1.26 -11.47 7.18
CA PHE A 29 0.18 -11.99 6.33
C PHE A 29 0.09 -13.53 6.41
N LEU A 30 1.21 -14.23 6.25
CA LEU A 30 1.25 -15.71 6.31
C LEU A 30 0.87 -16.22 7.70
N ASP A 31 1.37 -15.60 8.76
CA ASP A 31 1.01 -15.93 10.14
C ASP A 31 -0.50 -15.80 10.34
N SER A 32 -1.13 -14.74 9.82
CA SER A 32 -2.58 -14.60 9.87
C SER A 32 -3.33 -15.69 9.11
N LEU A 33 -2.79 -16.23 8.01
CA LEU A 33 -3.42 -17.34 7.29
C LEU A 33 -3.27 -18.66 8.05
N ILE A 34 -2.11 -18.88 8.68
CA ILE A 34 -1.84 -20.06 9.50
C ILE A 34 -2.79 -20.07 10.71
N THR A 35 -2.92 -18.95 11.44
CA THR A 35 -3.87 -18.83 12.55
C THR A 35 -5.29 -19.15 12.09
N ALA A 36 -5.72 -18.58 10.96
CA ALA A 36 -7.07 -18.83 10.46
C ALA A 36 -7.31 -20.29 10.08
N TYR A 37 -6.28 -20.98 9.55
CA TYR A 37 -6.31 -22.41 9.26
C TYR A 37 -6.40 -23.27 10.53
N GLU A 38 -5.62 -22.93 11.57
CA GLU A 38 -5.69 -23.60 12.87
C GLU A 38 -7.05 -23.44 13.56
N GLU A 39 -7.69 -22.30 13.35
CA GLU A 39 -9.03 -21.97 13.89
C GLU A 39 -10.19 -22.47 13.02
N ASP A 40 -9.92 -23.10 11.87
CA ASP A 40 -10.92 -23.52 10.86
C ASP A 40 -11.87 -22.38 10.45
N SER A 41 -11.31 -21.19 10.25
CA SER A 41 -12.07 -19.96 9.98
C SER A 41 -11.98 -19.52 8.53
N VAL A 42 -13.05 -18.88 8.04
CA VAL A 42 -13.08 -18.29 6.70
C VAL A 42 -12.33 -16.97 6.70
N VAL A 43 -11.38 -16.82 5.76
CA VAL A 43 -10.57 -15.61 5.59
C VAL A 43 -11.11 -14.78 4.43
N GLU A 44 -11.42 -13.52 4.71
CA GLU A 44 -11.60 -12.52 3.66
C GLU A 44 -10.22 -12.13 3.10
N LEU A 45 -9.84 -12.74 1.97
CA LEU A 45 -8.49 -12.66 1.43
C LEU A 45 -8.12 -11.24 0.98
N ILE A 46 -9.09 -10.49 0.41
CA ILE A 46 -8.86 -9.12 -0.05
C ILE A 46 -8.49 -8.21 1.12
N ASP A 47 -9.18 -8.31 2.25
CA ASP A 47 -8.87 -7.52 3.44
C ASP A 47 -7.44 -7.79 3.96
N ARG A 48 -7.00 -9.06 3.92
CA ARG A 48 -5.65 -9.47 4.32
C ARG A 48 -4.58 -8.97 3.34
N LEU A 49 -4.86 -9.01 2.04
CA LEU A 49 -3.96 -8.48 1.00
C LEU A 49 -3.88 -6.95 1.05
N GLN A 50 -4.97 -6.25 1.38
CA GLN A 50 -4.97 -4.81 1.61
C GLN A 50 -4.17 -4.45 2.87
N ALA A 51 -4.23 -5.25 3.94
CA ALA A 51 -3.36 -5.06 5.11
C ALA A 51 -1.87 -5.20 4.73
N LEU A 52 -1.52 -6.24 3.97
CA LEU A 52 -0.17 -6.49 3.45
C LEU A 52 0.37 -5.33 2.62
N THR A 53 -0.37 -4.94 1.59
CA THR A 53 0.05 -3.90 0.64
C THR A 53 0.02 -2.51 1.27
N GLY A 54 -0.98 -2.25 2.11
CA GLY A 54 -1.11 -1.04 2.93
C GLY A 54 0.10 -0.83 3.83
N HIS A 55 0.50 -1.86 4.59
CA HIS A 55 1.67 -1.77 5.46
C HIS A 55 2.97 -1.50 4.68
N VAL A 56 3.15 -2.16 3.53
CA VAL A 56 4.32 -1.92 2.67
C VAL A 56 4.34 -0.48 2.17
N ILE A 57 3.23 0.04 1.63
CA ILE A 57 3.21 1.40 1.10
C ILE A 57 3.32 2.45 2.21
N THR A 58 2.76 2.21 3.41
CA THR A 58 2.89 3.16 4.51
C THR A 58 4.32 3.23 5.04
N GLN A 59 4.97 2.09 5.19
CA GLN A 59 6.40 2.04 5.54
C GLN A 59 7.26 2.67 4.45
N TYR A 60 6.90 2.52 3.17
CA TYR A 60 7.70 3.08 2.09
C TYR A 60 7.55 4.59 1.91
N ALA A 61 6.30 5.05 1.94
CA ALA A 61 5.97 6.44 1.70
C ALA A 61 6.26 7.28 2.96
N TYR A 62 5.87 6.78 4.13
CA TYR A 62 5.92 7.52 5.39
C TYR A 62 6.97 6.99 6.35
N GLY A 63 7.33 5.71 6.30
CA GLY A 63 8.18 5.08 7.32
C GLY A 63 7.48 4.94 8.66
N GLU A 64 6.17 4.65 8.65
CA GLU A 64 5.37 4.37 9.84
C GLU A 64 4.59 3.06 9.66
N ASP A 65 4.40 2.36 10.77
CA ASP A 65 3.43 1.27 10.89
C ASP A 65 2.10 1.85 11.40
N TYR A 66 1.02 1.61 10.65
CA TYR A 66 -0.33 2.01 11.04
C TYR A 66 -1.14 0.85 11.62
N GLY A 67 -0.49 -0.28 11.94
CA GLY A 67 -1.13 -1.44 12.56
C GLY A 67 -2.17 -2.09 11.66
N LEU A 68 -2.02 -2.00 10.33
CA LEU A 68 -3.02 -2.50 9.38
C LEU A 68 -3.18 -4.03 9.41
N HIS A 69 -2.14 -4.72 9.89
CA HIS A 69 -2.13 -6.17 10.12
C HIS A 69 -2.80 -6.60 11.42
N GLU A 70 -3.12 -5.67 12.31
CA GLU A 70 -3.75 -6.01 13.58
C GLU A 70 -5.19 -6.52 13.33
N PRO A 71 -5.62 -7.61 13.96
CA PRO A 71 -6.96 -8.20 13.74
C PRO A 71 -8.12 -7.19 13.86
N GLN A 72 -7.99 -6.20 14.75
CA GLN A 72 -8.97 -5.14 14.93
C GLN A 72 -9.09 -4.19 13.72
N ASN A 73 -8.01 -4.00 12.96
CA ASN A 73 -7.88 -2.98 11.90
C ASN A 73 -8.03 -3.56 10.49
N ILE A 74 -7.86 -4.86 10.31
CA ILE A 74 -8.02 -5.52 9.00
C ILE A 74 -9.45 -5.31 8.46
N GLY A 75 -9.56 -4.91 7.18
CA GLY A 75 -10.84 -4.62 6.52
C GLY A 75 -11.57 -3.39 7.09
N LYS A 76 -10.89 -2.59 7.92
CA LYS A 76 -11.48 -1.45 8.63
C LYS A 76 -10.59 -0.21 8.48
N GLY A 77 -11.01 0.84 9.17
CA GLY A 77 -10.27 2.10 9.25
C GLY A 77 -10.03 2.70 7.88
N ILE A 78 -8.79 3.12 7.63
CA ILE A 78 -8.44 3.84 6.40
C ILE A 78 -8.56 3.00 5.13
N VAL A 79 -8.26 1.69 5.19
CA VAL A 79 -8.40 0.79 4.03
C VAL A 79 -9.85 0.79 3.55
N LYS A 80 -10.79 0.66 4.48
CA LYS A 80 -12.23 0.70 4.21
C LYS A 80 -12.67 2.06 3.66
N VAL A 81 -12.15 3.18 4.18
CA VAL A 81 -12.46 4.52 3.65
C VAL A 81 -12.04 4.67 2.21
N VAL A 82 -10.84 4.18 1.87
CA VAL A 82 -10.33 4.24 0.50
C VAL A 82 -11.24 3.44 -0.42
N GLN A 83 -11.54 2.19 -0.06
CA GLN A 83 -12.40 1.31 -0.85
C GLN A 83 -13.80 1.91 -1.08
N GLU A 84 -14.48 2.35 -0.02
CA GLU A 84 -15.79 3.00 -0.12
C GLU A 84 -15.73 4.30 -0.95
N GLY A 85 -14.62 5.03 -0.89
CA GLY A 85 -14.37 6.21 -1.71
C GLY A 85 -14.20 5.88 -3.19
N THR A 86 -13.48 4.81 -3.50
CA THR A 86 -13.25 4.32 -4.88
C THR A 86 -14.58 3.87 -5.51
N GLU A 87 -15.43 3.14 -4.78
CA GLU A 87 -16.76 2.72 -5.26
C GLU A 87 -17.66 3.92 -5.61
N GLN A 88 -17.48 5.05 -4.91
CA GLN A 88 -18.23 6.28 -5.13
C GLN A 88 -17.67 7.18 -6.26
N ILE A 89 -16.56 6.80 -6.92
CA ILE A 89 -15.97 7.57 -8.02
C ILE A 89 -16.98 7.83 -9.14
N HIS A 90 -17.87 6.87 -9.42
CA HIS A 90 -18.92 7.05 -10.43
C HIS A 90 -19.88 8.19 -10.05
N LEU A 91 -20.32 8.27 -8.80
CA LEU A 91 -21.19 9.35 -8.32
C LEU A 91 -20.50 10.71 -8.43
N HIS A 92 -19.21 10.78 -8.07
CA HIS A 92 -18.43 12.00 -8.19
C HIS A 92 -18.21 12.44 -9.63
N ARG A 93 -18.07 11.50 -10.57
CA ARG A 93 -17.95 11.78 -12.00
C ARG A 93 -19.22 12.40 -12.58
N PHE A 94 -20.39 11.90 -12.20
CA PHE A 94 -21.67 12.39 -12.74
C PHE A 94 -22.20 13.63 -12.01
N PHE A 95 -21.82 13.85 -10.75
CA PHE A 95 -22.28 14.96 -9.92
C PHE A 95 -21.12 15.72 -9.26
N PRO A 96 -20.32 16.49 -10.02
CA PRO A 96 -19.16 17.22 -9.50
C PRO A 96 -19.52 18.26 -8.42
N LEU A 97 -20.78 18.70 -8.38
CA LEU A 97 -21.31 19.59 -7.35
C LEU A 97 -21.34 18.94 -5.96
N ILE A 98 -21.48 17.61 -5.86
CA ILE A 98 -21.51 16.88 -4.57
C ILE A 98 -20.20 17.11 -3.80
N GLN A 99 -19.06 17.07 -4.47
CA GLN A 99 -17.75 17.37 -3.86
C GLN A 99 -17.64 18.80 -3.32
N ARG A 100 -18.34 19.76 -3.93
CA ARG A 100 -18.40 21.14 -3.46
C ARG A 100 -19.31 21.26 -2.24
N PHE A 101 -20.44 20.57 -2.22
CA PHE A 101 -21.35 20.54 -1.07
C PHE A 101 -20.77 19.78 0.12
N LEU A 102 -20.10 18.64 -0.09
CA LEU A 102 -19.46 17.87 0.98
C LEU A 102 -18.37 18.68 1.70
N ARG A 103 -17.66 19.56 1.00
CA ARG A 103 -16.66 20.47 1.61
C ARG A 103 -17.27 21.58 2.48
N LEU A 104 -18.56 21.88 2.32
CA LEU A 104 -19.28 22.85 3.13
C LEU A 104 -19.85 22.23 4.41
N ILE A 105 -19.89 20.90 4.50
CA ILE A 105 -20.38 20.20 5.69
C ILE A 105 -19.32 20.29 6.80
N PRO A 106 -19.67 20.77 8.01
CA PRO A 106 -18.75 20.80 9.14
C PRO A 106 -18.17 19.42 9.46
N SER A 107 -16.89 19.39 9.84
CA SER A 107 -16.14 18.15 10.12
C SER A 107 -16.82 17.24 11.15
N PHE A 108 -17.44 17.81 12.18
CA PHE A 108 -18.18 17.06 13.21
C PHE A 108 -19.35 16.24 12.65
N PHE A 109 -20.09 16.79 11.67
CA PHE A 109 -21.17 16.06 11.00
C PHE A 109 -20.62 14.95 10.09
N MET A 110 -19.50 15.20 9.43
CA MET A 110 -18.84 14.21 8.58
C MET A 110 -18.28 13.03 9.35
N THR A 111 -17.71 13.25 10.54
CA THR A 111 -17.21 12.17 11.41
C THR A 111 -18.33 11.33 12.01
N GLN A 112 -19.51 11.91 12.22
CA GLN A 112 -20.71 11.19 12.66
C GLN A 112 -21.33 10.36 11.52
N LEU A 113 -21.36 10.90 10.30
CA LEU A 113 -21.98 10.25 9.14
C LEU A 113 -21.07 9.17 8.52
N PHE A 114 -19.76 9.38 8.58
CA PHE A 114 -18.74 8.46 8.10
C PHE A 114 -17.71 8.20 9.21
N PRO A 115 -18.02 7.35 10.20
CA PRO A 115 -17.09 7.03 11.30
C PRO A 115 -15.76 6.47 10.79
N ALA A 116 -15.75 5.81 9.62
CA ALA A 116 -14.54 5.36 8.96
C ALA A 116 -13.57 6.53 8.62
N ARG A 117 -14.08 7.74 8.31
CA ARG A 117 -13.24 8.92 8.07
C ARG A 117 -12.44 9.35 9.30
N ALA A 118 -12.85 8.96 10.52
CA ALA A 118 -12.03 9.16 11.72
C ALA A 118 -10.66 8.49 11.58
N ALA A 119 -10.61 7.25 11.09
CA ALA A 119 -9.36 6.53 10.84
C ALA A 119 -8.54 7.13 9.67
N MET A 120 -9.19 7.79 8.71
CA MET A 120 -8.50 8.58 7.69
C MET A 120 -7.79 9.79 8.32
N TYR A 121 -8.40 10.42 9.34
CA TYR A 121 -7.74 11.49 10.08
C TYR A 121 -6.49 11.02 10.81
N ASP A 122 -6.41 9.76 11.29
CA ASP A 122 -5.20 9.25 11.92
C ASP A 122 -4.02 9.12 10.94
N LEU A 123 -4.27 8.60 9.72
CA LEU A 123 -3.25 8.61 8.65
C LEU A 123 -2.84 10.04 8.32
N LEU A 124 -3.82 10.91 8.01
CA LEU A 124 -3.56 12.30 7.61
C LEU A 124 -2.87 13.08 8.73
N HIS A 125 -3.17 12.79 10.00
CA HIS A 125 -2.51 13.37 11.15
C HIS A 125 -1.06 12.87 11.28
N GLY A 126 -0.80 11.59 11.03
CA GLY A 126 0.57 11.06 10.95
C GLY A 126 1.38 11.70 9.82
N VAL A 127 0.77 11.81 8.62
CA VAL A 127 1.35 12.52 7.47
C VAL A 127 1.64 13.98 7.81
N ARG A 128 0.69 14.64 8.47
CA ARG A 128 0.78 16.03 8.90
C ARG A 128 1.90 16.24 9.91
N LYS A 129 1.96 15.40 10.93
CA LYS A 129 3.00 15.44 11.97
C LYS A 129 4.39 15.31 11.34
N LYS A 130 4.60 14.30 10.49
CA LYS A 130 5.88 14.11 9.78
C LYS A 130 6.21 15.25 8.85
N SER A 131 5.22 15.74 8.10
CA SER A 131 5.42 16.89 7.22
C SER A 131 5.88 18.12 8.00
N ILE A 132 5.29 18.38 9.17
CA ILE A 132 5.68 19.47 10.05
C ILE A 132 7.08 19.25 10.64
N GLU A 133 7.39 18.06 11.14
CA GLU A 133 8.71 17.72 11.70
C GLU A 133 9.83 17.94 10.68
N VAL A 134 9.65 17.47 9.44
CA VAL A 134 10.65 17.62 8.37
C VAL A 134 10.72 19.08 7.88
N LEU A 135 9.62 19.82 7.85
CA LEU A 135 9.62 21.24 7.49
C LEU A 135 10.23 22.14 8.59
N GLN A 136 10.17 21.71 9.86
CA GLN A 136 10.72 22.44 11.01
C GLN A 136 12.19 22.12 11.28
N GLN A 137 12.66 20.92 10.94
CA GLN A 137 14.08 20.58 10.97
C GLN A 137 14.81 21.35 9.86
N LYS A 138 15.35 22.52 10.22
CA LYS A 138 16.22 23.35 9.37
C LYS A 138 17.62 22.78 9.17
N ASP A 139 18.00 21.75 9.92
CA ASP A 139 19.30 21.13 9.79
C ASP A 139 19.30 20.12 8.66
N VAL A 140 20.30 20.27 7.79
CA VAL A 140 20.67 19.33 6.74
C VAL A 140 20.78 17.95 7.38
N CYS A 141 19.72 17.13 7.25
CA CYS A 141 19.83 15.72 7.60
C CYS A 141 20.91 15.15 6.69
N THR A 142 22.05 14.80 7.30
CA THR A 142 22.89 13.72 6.82
C THR A 142 21.97 12.60 6.35
N PRO A 143 22.20 12.01 5.16
CA PRO A 143 21.31 11.02 4.61
C PRO A 143 21.27 9.81 5.55
N THR A 144 20.31 9.80 6.47
CA THR A 144 19.98 8.62 7.24
C THR A 144 19.45 7.59 6.24
N GLU A 145 19.79 6.33 6.50
CA GLU A 145 19.68 5.19 5.58
C GLU A 145 18.26 4.92 5.03
N ARG A 146 17.24 5.66 5.47
CA ARG A 146 15.83 5.50 5.08
C ARG A 146 15.16 6.83 4.71
N THR A 147 15.60 7.47 3.63
CA THR A 147 14.80 8.53 2.98
C THR A 147 13.49 7.93 2.47
N THR A 148 12.35 8.44 2.94
CA THR A 148 11.01 8.04 2.47
C THR A 148 10.54 8.93 1.33
N MET A 149 9.47 8.55 0.62
CA MET A 149 8.91 9.39 -0.45
C MET A 149 8.52 10.78 0.07
N PHE A 150 7.98 10.85 1.29
CA PHE A 150 7.60 12.11 1.91
C PHE A 150 8.78 13.04 2.18
N HIS A 151 9.93 12.50 2.62
CA HIS A 151 11.14 13.30 2.78
C HIS A 151 11.60 13.93 1.46
N ALA A 152 11.44 13.22 0.34
CA ALA A 152 11.76 13.76 -0.97
C ALA A 152 10.74 14.82 -1.43
N LEU A 153 9.47 14.70 -1.03
CA LEU A 153 8.43 15.69 -1.34
C LEU A 153 8.56 16.98 -0.51
N THR A 154 9.14 16.90 0.69
CA THR A 154 9.37 18.05 1.58
C THR A 154 10.74 18.70 1.39
N ALA A 155 11.60 18.12 0.56
CA ALA A 155 12.97 18.56 0.35
C ALA A 155 13.08 20.06 -0.04
N PRO A 156 14.13 20.78 0.39
CA PRO A 156 14.29 22.21 0.15
C PRO A 156 14.23 22.62 -1.33
N GLU A 157 14.65 21.74 -2.23
CA GLU A 157 14.68 21.92 -3.69
C GLU A 157 13.28 21.93 -4.32
N VAL A 158 12.26 21.47 -3.58
CA VAL A 158 10.87 21.50 -4.03
C VAL A 158 10.30 22.90 -3.79
N PRO A 159 9.59 23.50 -4.78
CA PRO A 159 8.98 24.81 -4.61
C PRO A 159 8.07 24.87 -3.36
N PRO A 160 8.06 25.97 -2.58
CA PRO A 160 7.23 26.09 -1.37
C PRO A 160 5.72 25.87 -1.63
N GLU A 161 5.23 26.31 -2.78
CA GLU A 161 3.84 26.07 -3.23
C GLU A 161 3.50 24.59 -3.39
N GLU A 162 4.51 23.76 -3.66
CA GLU A 162 4.39 22.31 -3.77
C GLU A 162 4.58 21.60 -2.42
N ARG A 163 4.99 22.31 -1.36
CA ARG A 163 5.22 21.78 -0.01
C ARG A 163 4.16 22.19 0.99
N THR A 164 3.02 22.71 0.52
CA THR A 164 1.91 23.05 1.43
C THR A 164 1.41 21.78 2.10
N LEU A 165 1.06 21.92 3.38
CA LEU A 165 0.66 20.80 4.21
C LEU A 165 -0.53 20.03 3.64
N GLN A 166 -1.53 20.75 3.13
CA GLN A 166 -2.69 20.15 2.46
C GLN A 166 -2.28 19.32 1.24
N ARG A 167 -1.33 19.80 0.43
CA ARG A 167 -0.88 19.04 -0.74
C ARG A 167 -0.12 17.78 -0.34
N LEU A 168 0.66 17.84 0.74
CA LEU A 168 1.37 16.67 1.25
C LEU A 168 0.39 15.63 1.80
N GLU A 169 -0.64 16.07 2.52
CA GLU A 169 -1.76 15.24 2.97
C GLU A 169 -2.48 14.56 1.79
N ASP A 170 -2.84 15.33 0.76
CA ASP A 170 -3.50 14.83 -0.45
C ASP A 170 -2.63 13.78 -1.17
N GLU A 171 -1.33 14.04 -1.37
CA GLU A 171 -0.46 13.07 -2.05
C GLU A 171 -0.21 11.80 -1.23
N GLY A 172 -0.25 11.91 0.10
CA GLY A 172 -0.18 10.75 0.97
C GLY A 172 -1.38 9.85 0.73
N LEU A 173 -2.57 10.41 0.84
CA LEU A 173 -3.79 9.64 0.62
C LEU A 173 -3.81 8.99 -0.78
N VAL A 174 -3.36 9.71 -1.81
CA VAL A 174 -3.25 9.15 -3.18
C VAL A 174 -2.26 8.00 -3.25
N LEU A 175 -1.06 8.13 -2.69
CA LEU A 175 -0.05 7.06 -2.68
C LEU A 175 -0.53 5.84 -1.90
N PHE A 176 -1.15 6.07 -0.73
CA PHE A 176 -1.72 5.01 0.09
C PHE A 176 -2.83 4.26 -0.66
N ALA A 177 -3.80 4.99 -1.22
CA ALA A 177 -4.93 4.40 -1.92
C ALA A 177 -4.47 3.59 -3.14
N ALA A 178 -3.64 4.20 -3.99
CA ALA A 178 -3.15 3.58 -5.20
C ALA A 178 -2.30 2.34 -4.90
N GLY A 179 -1.38 2.41 -3.93
CA GLY A 179 -0.49 1.31 -3.59
C GLY A 179 -1.17 0.14 -2.89
N THR A 180 -2.23 0.41 -2.13
CA THR A 180 -2.96 -0.61 -1.36
C THR A 180 -3.95 -1.34 -2.24
N GLU A 181 -4.92 -0.63 -2.83
CA GLU A 181 -6.07 -1.25 -3.48
C GLU A 181 -5.66 -2.00 -4.76
N THR A 182 -4.91 -1.34 -5.65
CA THR A 182 -4.55 -1.93 -6.94
C THR A 182 -3.71 -3.20 -6.78
N THR A 183 -2.68 -3.15 -5.92
CA THR A 183 -1.80 -4.29 -5.65
C THR A 183 -2.57 -5.43 -4.99
N ALA A 184 -3.43 -5.15 -4.01
CA ALA A 184 -4.22 -6.17 -3.34
C ALA A 184 -5.19 -6.86 -4.31
N THR A 185 -5.84 -6.10 -5.19
CA THR A 185 -6.73 -6.64 -6.23
C THR A 185 -5.97 -7.53 -7.20
N THR A 186 -4.84 -7.07 -7.75
CA THR A 186 -4.04 -7.88 -8.69
C THR A 186 -3.57 -9.18 -8.04
N LEU A 187 -3.09 -9.12 -6.78
CA LEU A 187 -2.71 -10.32 -6.03
C LEU A 187 -3.90 -11.25 -5.78
N GLY A 188 -5.06 -10.70 -5.41
CA GLY A 188 -6.28 -11.49 -5.17
C GLY A 188 -6.75 -12.23 -6.41
N VAL A 189 -6.75 -11.55 -7.57
CA VAL A 189 -7.08 -12.15 -8.87
C VAL A 189 -6.06 -13.22 -9.25
N ALA A 190 -4.76 -12.95 -9.08
CA ALA A 190 -3.70 -13.92 -9.37
C ALA A 190 -3.83 -15.18 -8.51
N ILE A 191 -4.00 -15.02 -7.20
CA ILE A 191 -4.19 -16.14 -6.26
C ILE A 191 -5.45 -16.94 -6.64
N PHE A 192 -6.56 -16.27 -6.96
CA PHE A 192 -7.78 -16.94 -7.39
C PHE A 192 -7.57 -17.82 -8.62
N HIS A 193 -6.92 -17.28 -9.67
CA HIS A 193 -6.64 -18.05 -10.89
C HIS A 193 -5.64 -19.19 -10.66
N ILE A 194 -4.60 -18.95 -9.88
CA ILE A 194 -3.60 -19.97 -9.52
C ILE A 194 -4.27 -21.13 -8.76
N LEU A 195 -5.14 -20.84 -7.79
CA LEU A 195 -5.81 -21.86 -7.00
C LEU A 195 -6.93 -22.58 -7.76
N SER A 196 -7.54 -21.93 -8.74
CA SER A 196 -8.63 -22.50 -9.55
C SER A 196 -8.14 -23.49 -10.61
N ASP A 197 -6.88 -23.40 -11.04
CA ASP A 197 -6.28 -24.31 -12.02
C ASP A 197 -5.11 -25.10 -11.40
N PRO A 198 -5.32 -26.39 -11.04
CA PRO A 198 -4.27 -27.24 -10.49
C PRO A 198 -3.02 -27.36 -11.38
N MET A 199 -3.17 -27.27 -12.71
CA MET A 199 -2.02 -27.32 -13.62
C MET A 199 -1.17 -26.06 -13.49
N VAL A 200 -1.80 -24.88 -13.37
CA VAL A 200 -1.08 -23.62 -13.14
C VAL A 200 -0.37 -23.67 -11.80
N LEU A 201 -1.05 -24.09 -10.73
CA LEU A 201 -0.48 -24.22 -9.40
C LEU A 201 0.74 -25.16 -9.38
N THR A 202 0.62 -26.36 -9.95
CA THR A 202 1.71 -27.35 -9.97
C THR A 202 2.92 -26.84 -10.75
N LYS A 203 2.71 -26.22 -11.93
CA LYS A 203 3.81 -25.66 -12.73
C LYS A 203 4.50 -24.52 -12.00
N LEU A 204 3.74 -23.61 -11.40
CA LEU A 204 4.29 -22.47 -10.66
C LEU A 204 5.11 -22.94 -9.45
N ARG A 205 4.58 -23.87 -8.64
CA ARG A 205 5.33 -24.44 -7.51
C ARG A 205 6.64 -25.08 -7.95
N LYS A 206 6.62 -25.87 -9.02
CA LYS A 206 7.83 -26.50 -9.57
C LYS A 206 8.88 -25.48 -10.05
N GLU A 207 8.45 -24.33 -10.57
CA GLU A 207 9.38 -23.26 -10.91
C GLU A 207 9.96 -22.60 -9.66
N LEU A 208 9.12 -22.31 -8.66
CA LEU A 208 9.52 -21.69 -7.40
C LEU A 208 10.49 -22.56 -6.58
N GLU A 209 10.34 -23.90 -6.61
CA GLU A 209 11.24 -24.86 -5.97
C GLU A 209 12.71 -24.71 -6.38
N GLN A 210 12.99 -24.09 -7.54
CA GLN A 210 14.35 -23.84 -8.01
C GLN A 210 15.10 -22.80 -7.17
N VAL A 211 14.36 -21.87 -6.54
CA VAL A 211 14.91 -20.77 -5.73
C VAL A 211 14.44 -20.81 -4.27
N MET A 212 13.35 -21.51 -3.97
CA MET A 212 12.80 -21.74 -2.62
C MET A 212 12.58 -23.25 -2.41
N PRO A 213 13.64 -24.04 -2.12
CA PRO A 213 13.55 -25.49 -2.01
C PRO A 213 12.85 -25.96 -0.72
N THR A 214 12.73 -25.08 0.28
CA THR A 214 12.04 -25.35 1.54
C THR A 214 10.85 -24.38 1.72
N PRO A 215 9.77 -24.79 2.40
CA PRO A 215 8.62 -23.91 2.65
C PRO A 215 8.97 -22.60 3.37
N GLU A 216 10.02 -22.62 4.21
CA GLU A 216 10.51 -21.48 4.98
C GLU A 216 11.56 -20.65 4.22
N GLY A 217 11.93 -21.07 3.01
CA GLY A 217 12.94 -20.40 2.21
C GLY A 217 12.42 -19.08 1.65
N LEU A 218 13.12 -17.98 1.91
CA LEU A 218 12.85 -16.68 1.30
C LEU A 218 13.75 -16.50 0.06
N ALA A 219 13.14 -16.28 -1.10
CA ALA A 219 13.85 -15.85 -2.30
C ALA A 219 13.98 -14.33 -2.33
N THR A 220 15.08 -13.86 -2.91
CA THR A 220 15.26 -12.45 -3.17
C THR A 220 14.45 -12.00 -4.37
N TRP A 221 14.10 -10.72 -4.44
CA TRP A 221 13.44 -10.14 -5.62
C TRP A 221 14.22 -10.42 -6.92
N ARG A 222 15.57 -10.41 -6.86
CA ARG A 222 16.45 -10.71 -8.00
C ARG A 222 16.41 -12.15 -8.48
N GLU A 223 16.05 -13.08 -7.61
CA GLU A 223 15.87 -14.49 -7.97
C GLU A 223 14.49 -14.69 -8.57
N LEU A 224 13.46 -14.08 -7.97
CA LEU A 224 12.08 -14.16 -8.43
C LEU A 224 11.85 -13.52 -9.81
N GLU A 225 12.48 -12.37 -10.11
CA GLU A 225 12.32 -11.70 -11.41
C GLU A 225 12.84 -12.54 -12.60
N LYS A 226 13.68 -13.55 -12.34
CA LYS A 226 14.26 -14.44 -13.36
C LYS A 226 13.37 -15.63 -13.68
N LEU A 227 12.26 -15.81 -12.96
CA LEU A 227 11.35 -16.92 -13.12
C LEU A 227 10.28 -16.58 -14.18
N PRO A 228 10.40 -17.10 -15.42
CA PRO A 228 9.55 -16.66 -16.52
C PRO A 228 8.08 -17.06 -16.34
N TYR A 229 7.79 -18.21 -15.72
CA TYR A 229 6.41 -18.64 -15.53
C TYR A 229 5.71 -17.81 -14.45
N LEU A 230 6.39 -17.51 -13.33
CA LEU A 230 5.90 -16.57 -12.32
C LEU A 230 5.55 -15.22 -12.93
N VAL A 231 6.48 -14.60 -13.68
CA VAL A 231 6.23 -13.30 -14.33
C VAL A 231 5.04 -13.38 -15.28
N CYS A 232 4.96 -14.41 -16.11
CA CYS A 232 3.85 -14.63 -17.04
C CYS A 232 2.49 -14.78 -16.30
N THR A 233 2.44 -15.53 -15.20
CA THR A 233 1.20 -15.69 -14.43
C THR A 233 0.70 -14.36 -13.84
N LEU A 234 1.61 -13.46 -13.46
CA LEU A 234 1.26 -12.13 -12.97
C LEU A 234 0.81 -11.21 -14.11
N ASP A 235 1.51 -11.22 -15.25
CA ASP A 235 1.18 -10.37 -16.41
C ASP A 235 -0.20 -10.68 -17.01
N VAL A 236 -0.56 -11.96 -17.08
CA VAL A 236 -1.90 -12.41 -17.52
C VAL A 236 -2.99 -11.87 -16.60
N CYS A 237 -2.73 -11.80 -15.29
CA CYS A 237 -3.69 -11.28 -14.32
C CYS A 237 -3.78 -9.75 -14.32
N ASP A 238 -2.72 -9.04 -14.73
CA ASP A 238 -2.70 -7.58 -14.91
C ASP A 238 -3.32 -7.13 -16.26
N GLY A 239 -3.80 -8.07 -17.07
CA GLY A 239 -4.40 -7.79 -18.39
C GLY A 239 -3.40 -7.35 -19.46
N ARG A 240 -2.11 -7.63 -19.27
CA ARG A 240 -1.05 -7.38 -20.27
C ARG A 240 -0.81 -8.66 -21.06
N SER A 241 -1.60 -8.87 -22.10
CA SER A 241 -1.40 -9.94 -23.10
C SER A 241 -0.96 -9.36 -24.44
#